data_AF-A0A843GC25-F1
#
_entry.id   AF-A0A843GC25-F1
#
_cell.length_a   1.000
_cell.length_b   1.000
_cell.length_c   1.000
_cell.angle_alpha   90.00
_cell.angle_beta   90.00
_cell.angle_gamma   90.00
#
_symmetry.space_group_name_H-M   'P 1'
#
loop_
_entity.id
_entity.type
_entity.pdbx_description
1 polymer ?
#
loop_
_entity_poly.entity_id
_entity_poly.type
_entity_poly.pdbx_seq_one_letter_code
_entity_poly.pdbx_strand_id
1 'polypeptide(L)'
;NALMQDNLTLEQKASLICVENDTVETGKRVFITPYINDAWTEQTAHIHIYVDALHSPNHIVSNVHVCIETIVHAKTGTILSDVNEADANPNDSDVNGVPIVLRKNRATVLLKNVLALFNGMNLDGIGQLQFNQSVDPYCVSTQYLWNSRAYYGHTTRMVIKMSGASTSPNFGY
;
A
#
# COMPACT_ATOMS: atom_id res chain seq x y z
N ASN A 1 36.38 -19.52 2.18
CA ASN A 1 37.16 -19.85 0.97
C ASN A 1 36.44 -21.00 0.25
N ALA A 2 35.65 -20.70 -0.78
CA ALA A 2 34.73 -21.66 -1.40
C ALA A 2 35.44 -22.73 -2.25
N LEU A 3 36.73 -22.52 -2.56
CA LEU A 3 37.55 -23.42 -3.39
C LEU A 3 38.16 -24.61 -2.60
N MET A 4 38.04 -24.60 -1.27
CA MET A 4 38.67 -25.60 -0.39
C MET A 4 37.63 -26.52 0.28
N GLN A 5 36.36 -26.43 -0.12
CA GLN A 5 35.29 -27.28 0.41
C GLN A 5 34.93 -28.34 -0.62
N ASP A 6 34.60 -29.54 -0.13
CA ASP A 6 34.12 -30.63 -0.97
C ASP A 6 32.83 -30.22 -1.69
N ASN A 7 32.68 -30.73 -2.92
CA ASN A 7 31.51 -30.44 -3.73
C ASN A 7 30.24 -30.96 -3.04
N LEU A 8 29.28 -30.05 -2.83
CA LEU A 8 27.96 -30.39 -2.31
C LEU A 8 27.25 -31.40 -3.21
N THR A 9 26.53 -32.34 -2.59
CA THR A 9 25.66 -33.29 -3.30
C THR A 9 24.48 -32.57 -3.96
N LEU A 10 23.80 -33.25 -4.89
CA LEU A 10 22.68 -32.66 -5.63
C LEU A 10 21.52 -32.25 -4.70
N GLU A 11 21.25 -33.04 -3.67
CA GLU A 11 20.26 -32.75 -2.62
C GLU A 11 20.66 -31.56 -1.75
N GLN A 12 21.95 -31.47 -1.39
CA GLN A 12 22.48 -30.32 -0.63
C GLN A 12 22.46 -29.03 -1.46
N LYS A 13 22.65 -29.14 -2.78
CA LYS A 13 22.50 -27.99 -3.69
C LYS A 13 21.04 -27.58 -3.79
N ALA A 14 20.11 -28.53 -3.90
CA ALA A 14 18.68 -28.26 -3.97
C ALA A 14 18.13 -27.62 -2.68
N SER A 15 18.64 -28.01 -1.50
CA SER A 15 18.22 -27.42 -0.23
C SER A 15 18.65 -25.96 -0.05
N LEU A 16 19.68 -25.50 -0.77
CA LEU A 16 20.14 -24.11 -0.78
C LEU A 16 19.33 -23.21 -1.72
N ILE A 17 18.44 -23.79 -2.52
CA ILE A 17 17.53 -23.05 -3.40
C ILE A 17 16.35 -22.54 -2.58
N CYS A 18 16.19 -21.22 -2.56
CA CYS A 18 15.02 -20.54 -2.05
C CYS A 18 13.91 -20.69 -3.09
N VAL A 19 12.92 -21.53 -2.75
CA VAL A 19 11.74 -21.75 -3.57
C VAL A 19 10.72 -20.68 -3.18
N GLU A 20 10.01 -20.11 -4.15
CA GLU A 20 8.99 -19.09 -3.90
C GLU A 20 8.02 -19.60 -2.82
N ASN A 21 7.92 -18.85 -1.71
CA ASN A 21 7.22 -19.15 -0.44
C ASN A 21 8.05 -19.73 0.71
N ASP A 22 9.38 -19.79 0.64
CA ASP A 22 10.19 -19.99 1.85
C ASP A 22 10.05 -18.78 2.78
N THR A 23 9.10 -18.90 3.70
CA THR A 23 8.68 -17.84 4.63
C THR A 23 9.61 -17.70 5.83
N VAL A 24 10.65 -18.51 5.96
CA VAL A 24 11.61 -18.43 7.08
C VAL A 24 12.93 -17.86 6.55
N GLU A 25 13.62 -17.06 7.35
CA GLU A 25 14.99 -16.62 7.06
C GLU A 25 15.89 -17.87 7.09
N THR A 26 15.96 -18.56 5.95
CA THR A 26 16.45 -19.95 5.87
C THR A 26 17.97 -20.04 5.67
N GLY A 27 18.69 -18.91 5.68
CA GLY A 27 20.13 -18.86 5.37
C GLY A 27 20.48 -19.28 3.94
N LYS A 28 19.47 -19.50 3.08
CA LYS A 28 19.61 -19.90 1.67
C LYS A 28 20.12 -18.73 0.82
N ARG A 29 21.00 -19.03 -0.15
CA ARG A 29 21.71 -18.02 -0.96
C ARG A 29 21.42 -18.10 -2.46
N VAL A 30 20.70 -19.12 -2.91
CA VAL A 30 20.41 -19.33 -4.33
C VAL A 30 18.92 -19.09 -4.54
N PHE A 31 18.57 -18.06 -5.30
CA PHE A 31 17.17 -17.69 -5.59
C PHE A 31 16.82 -18.11 -7.02
N ILE A 32 15.67 -18.75 -7.20
CA ILE A 32 15.21 -19.22 -8.53
C ILE A 32 14.92 -18.02 -9.45
N THR A 33 14.35 -16.96 -8.89
CA THR A 33 14.12 -15.69 -9.57
C THR A 33 15.20 -14.69 -9.15
N PRO A 34 15.98 -14.12 -10.09
CA PRO A 34 16.96 -13.10 -9.73
C PRO A 34 16.24 -11.90 -9.08
N TYR A 35 16.72 -11.46 -7.92
CA TYR A 35 16.36 -10.14 -7.36
C TYR A 35 16.84 -9.00 -8.27
N ILE A 36 17.77 -9.31 -9.18
CA ILE A 36 18.38 -8.38 -10.13
C ILE A 36 17.67 -8.56 -11.49
N ASN A 37 16.38 -8.27 -11.55
CA ASN A 37 15.79 -7.89 -12.83
C ASN A 37 15.65 -6.37 -12.76
N ASP A 38 16.63 -5.74 -13.39
CA ASP A 38 16.81 -4.32 -13.68
C ASP A 38 17.54 -3.47 -12.61
N ALA A 39 18.62 -2.83 -13.05
CA ALA A 39 19.28 -1.74 -12.32
C ALA A 39 18.49 -0.42 -12.45
N TRP A 40 17.44 -0.38 -13.29
CA TRP A 40 16.59 0.78 -13.52
C TRP A 40 15.19 0.74 -12.91
N THR A 41 14.55 -0.42 -12.74
CA THR A 41 13.28 -0.51 -12.00
C THR A 41 13.57 -0.88 -10.55
N GLU A 42 13.65 0.14 -9.69
CA GLU A 42 13.71 -0.10 -8.25
C GLU A 42 12.51 -0.95 -7.82
N GLN A 43 12.77 -2.07 -7.13
CA GLN A 43 11.75 -2.94 -6.56
C GLN A 43 11.18 -2.28 -5.30
N THR A 44 10.50 -1.15 -5.49
CA THR A 44 10.02 -0.28 -4.42
C THR A 44 8.50 -0.23 -4.39
N ALA A 45 7.98 0.29 -3.29
CA ALA A 45 6.59 0.69 -3.19
C ALA A 45 6.48 2.16 -3.58
N HIS A 46 5.45 2.50 -4.36
CA HIS A 46 5.23 3.83 -4.90
C HIS A 46 3.88 4.34 -4.43
N ILE A 47 3.80 5.64 -4.20
CA ILE A 47 2.54 6.35 -3.95
C ILE A 47 2.42 7.43 -5.02
N HIS A 48 1.36 7.39 -5.80
CA HIS A 48 1.03 8.46 -6.76
C HIS A 48 -0.20 9.20 -6.28
N ILE A 49 -0.13 10.53 -6.28
CA ILE A 49 -1.22 11.42 -5.88
C ILE A 49 -1.46 12.38 -7.02
N TYR A 50 -2.67 12.39 -7.55
CA TYR A 50 -3.04 13.28 -8.65
C TYR A 50 -4.52 13.61 -8.62
N VAL A 51 -4.89 14.71 -9.28
CA VAL A 51 -6.29 15.08 -9.51
C VAL A 51 -6.80 14.26 -10.69
N ASP A 52 -7.86 13.48 -10.47
CA ASP A 52 -8.45 12.58 -11.48
C ASP A 52 -9.49 13.33 -12.32
N ALA A 53 -10.47 13.93 -11.65
CA ALA A 53 -11.58 14.60 -12.31
C ALA A 53 -12.16 15.73 -11.44
N LEU A 54 -12.89 16.62 -12.11
CA LEU A 54 -13.70 17.66 -11.47
C LEU A 54 -15.16 17.36 -11.78
N HIS A 55 -15.99 17.25 -10.75
CA HIS A 55 -17.42 17.06 -10.87
C HIS A 55 -18.16 18.20 -10.18
N SER A 56 -18.90 19.02 -10.94
CA SER A 56 -19.64 20.15 -10.38
C SER A 56 -21.14 19.82 -10.29
N PRO A 57 -21.65 19.39 -9.13
CA PRO A 57 -23.07 19.06 -8.99
C PRO A 57 -23.99 20.28 -9.11
N ASN A 58 -23.48 21.49 -8.86
CA ASN A 58 -24.22 22.74 -9.03
C ASN A 58 -23.26 23.90 -9.39
N HIS A 59 -23.81 25.10 -9.60
CA HIS A 59 -23.04 26.29 -10.02
C HIS A 59 -22.23 26.96 -8.90
N ILE A 60 -22.32 26.45 -7.66
CA ILE A 60 -21.68 27.03 -6.46
C ILE A 60 -20.54 26.14 -5.97
N VAL A 61 -20.73 24.81 -6.07
CA VAL A 61 -19.88 23.78 -5.48
C VAL A 61 -19.33 22.87 -6.57
N SER A 62 -18.04 22.55 -6.48
CA SER A 62 -17.38 21.53 -7.26
C SER A 62 -16.70 20.50 -6.36
N ASN A 63 -16.89 19.23 -6.68
CA ASN A 63 -16.17 18.11 -6.12
C ASN A 63 -14.90 17.90 -6.94
N VAL A 64 -13.74 17.93 -6.29
CA VAL A 64 -12.45 17.60 -6.87
C VAL A 64 -12.10 16.19 -6.46
N HIS A 65 -11.97 15.29 -7.44
CA HIS A 65 -11.55 13.91 -7.18
C HIS A 65 -10.03 13.87 -7.14
N VAL A 66 -9.50 13.47 -5.98
CA VAL A 66 -8.08 13.19 -5.78
C VAL A 66 -7.91 11.69 -5.77
N CYS A 67 -7.13 11.18 -6.72
CA CYS A 67 -6.76 9.79 -6.75
C CYS A 67 -5.43 9.58 -6.04
N ILE A 68 -5.40 8.59 -5.16
CA ILE A 68 -4.21 8.13 -4.45
C ILE A 68 -4.01 6.67 -4.83
N GLU A 69 -2.97 6.40 -5.61
CA GLU A 69 -2.56 5.05 -5.99
C GLU A 69 -1.44 4.57 -5.08
N THR A 70 -1.64 3.40 -4.50
CA THR A 70 -0.64 2.69 -3.70
C THR A 70 -0.20 1.47 -4.47
N ILE A 71 1.04 1.47 -4.94
CA ILE A 71 1.60 0.44 -5.81
C ILE A 71 2.74 -0.26 -5.08
N VAL A 72 2.74 -1.60 -5.07
CA VAL A 72 3.77 -2.39 -4.41
C VAL A 72 4.30 -3.44 -5.36
N HIS A 73 5.63 -3.60 -5.40
CA HIS A 73 6.26 -4.67 -6.14
C HIS A 73 5.96 -6.04 -5.47
N ALA A 74 5.58 -7.05 -6.26
CA ALA A 74 5.14 -8.37 -5.81
C ALA A 74 6.11 -9.04 -4.82
N LYS A 75 7.43 -8.89 -5.05
CA LYS A 75 8.48 -9.43 -4.17
C LYS A 75 8.59 -8.74 -2.80
N THR A 76 8.07 -7.52 -2.66
CA THR A 76 8.07 -6.74 -1.41
C THR A 76 6.69 -6.64 -0.76
N GLY A 77 5.72 -7.37 -1.31
CA GLY A 77 4.31 -7.33 -0.90
C GLY A 77 4.06 -7.83 0.51
N THR A 78 4.89 -8.74 1.01
CA THR A 78 4.74 -9.34 2.34
C THR A 78 5.62 -8.62 3.34
N ILE A 79 5.02 -8.14 4.43
CA ILE A 79 5.73 -7.53 5.57
C ILE A 79 5.41 -8.28 6.86
N LEU A 80 6.35 -8.19 7.81
CA LEU A 80 6.14 -8.68 9.16
C LEU A 80 5.03 -7.86 9.84
N SER A 81 4.28 -8.53 10.69
CA SER A 81 3.24 -7.90 11.48
C SER A 81 3.84 -7.20 12.71
N ASP A 82 3.24 -6.09 13.11
CA ASP A 82 3.58 -5.23 14.23
C ASP A 82 2.80 -5.61 15.51
N VAL A 83 2.38 -6.88 15.64
CA VAL A 83 1.45 -7.33 16.70
C VAL A 83 1.93 -7.03 18.13
N ASN A 84 3.25 -6.95 18.33
CA ASN A 84 3.85 -6.69 19.64
C ASN A 84 4.11 -5.20 19.91
N GLU A 85 3.75 -4.31 18.98
CA GLU A 85 3.93 -2.86 19.12
C GLU A 85 2.73 -2.22 19.84
N ALA A 86 2.96 -1.08 20.49
CA ALA A 86 1.93 -0.37 21.26
C ALA A 86 0.73 0.08 20.40
N ASP A 87 0.97 0.36 19.12
CA ASP A 87 -0.04 0.80 18.14
C ASP A 87 -0.55 -0.35 17.25
N ALA A 88 -0.32 -1.61 17.66
CA ALA A 88 -0.77 -2.78 16.92
C ALA A 88 -2.28 -2.75 16.69
N ASN A 89 -2.72 -3.24 15.52
CA ASN A 89 -4.15 -3.38 15.27
C ASN A 89 -4.71 -4.43 16.24
N PRO A 90 -5.76 -4.12 17.02
CA PRO A 90 -6.32 -5.04 18.00
C PRO A 90 -6.86 -6.33 17.38
N ASN A 91 -7.14 -6.34 16.07
CA ASN A 91 -7.57 -7.53 15.35
C ASN A 91 -6.43 -8.48 14.95
N ASP A 92 -5.17 -8.13 15.20
CA ASP A 92 -4.02 -8.99 14.87
C ASP A 92 -3.64 -9.95 16.00
N SER A 93 -4.29 -9.81 17.17
CA SER A 93 -4.14 -10.66 18.35
C SER A 93 -5.47 -11.32 18.73
N ASP A 94 -5.39 -12.52 19.31
CA ASP A 94 -6.52 -13.14 20.02
C ASP A 94 -6.84 -12.38 21.32
N VAL A 95 -7.99 -12.69 21.95
CA VAL A 95 -8.43 -12.17 23.26
C VAL A 95 -7.38 -12.35 24.35
N ASN A 96 -6.49 -13.34 24.20
CA ASN A 96 -5.38 -13.63 25.10
C ASN A 96 -4.06 -12.90 24.76
N GLY A 97 -4.06 -12.00 23.77
CA GLY A 97 -2.88 -11.26 23.33
C GLY A 97 -1.89 -12.07 22.48
N VAL A 98 -2.30 -13.25 21.99
CA VAL A 98 -1.46 -14.10 21.14
C VAL A 98 -1.57 -13.62 19.69
N PRO A 99 -0.44 -13.38 18.98
CA PRO A 99 -0.48 -12.96 17.59
C PRO A 99 -1.11 -14.01 16.66
N ILE A 100 -2.22 -13.64 16.00
CA ILE A 100 -2.90 -14.48 15.01
C ILE A 100 -2.53 -14.09 13.58
N VAL A 101 -2.20 -12.81 13.33
CA VAL A 101 -1.75 -12.33 12.02
C VAL A 101 -0.25 -12.06 12.07
N LEU A 102 0.54 -13.03 11.61
CA LEU A 102 2.00 -12.94 11.63
C LEU A 102 2.58 -12.10 10.48
N ARG A 103 1.83 -11.94 9.38
CA ARG A 103 2.26 -11.23 8.17
C ARG A 103 1.12 -10.44 7.57
N LYS A 104 1.45 -9.29 7.00
CA LYS A 104 0.49 -8.39 6.36
C LYS A 104 0.89 -8.12 4.91
N ASN A 105 -0.12 -7.78 4.11
CA ASN A 105 0.09 -7.27 2.77
C ASN A 105 0.42 -5.77 2.85
N ARG A 106 1.61 -5.39 2.37
CA ARG A 106 2.11 -4.02 2.33
C ARG A 106 1.16 -3.07 1.61
N ALA A 107 0.54 -3.50 0.51
CA ALA A 107 -0.39 -2.66 -0.25
C ALA A 107 -1.65 -2.34 0.57
N THR A 108 -2.12 -3.29 1.37
CA THR A 108 -3.27 -3.08 2.27
C THR A 108 -2.90 -2.22 3.47
N VAL A 109 -1.70 -2.38 4.03
CA VAL A 109 -1.23 -1.55 5.14
C VAL A 109 -1.06 -0.11 4.69
N LEU A 110 -0.44 0.13 3.53
CA LEU A 110 -0.31 1.47 2.96
C LEU A 110 -1.68 2.10 2.65
N LEU A 111 -2.63 1.33 2.09
CA LEU A 111 -4.00 1.81 1.89
C LEU A 111 -4.66 2.26 3.21
N LYS A 112 -4.55 1.45 4.27
CA LYS A 112 -5.11 1.78 5.59
C LYS A 112 -4.47 3.05 6.15
N ASN A 113 -3.15 3.21 6.00
CA ASN A 113 -2.44 4.41 6.45
C ASN A 113 -2.85 5.65 5.65
N VAL A 114 -3.00 5.54 4.33
CA VAL A 114 -3.53 6.60 3.46
C VAL A 114 -4.91 7.02 3.95
N LEU A 115 -5.82 6.07 4.19
CA LEU A 115 -7.16 6.37 4.70
C LEU A 115 -7.11 7.01 6.09
N ALA A 116 -6.26 6.52 7.00
CA ALA A 116 -6.15 7.06 8.35
C ALA A 116 -5.57 8.48 8.40
N LEU A 117 -4.61 8.78 7.53
CA LEU A 117 -3.96 10.09 7.51
C LEU A 117 -4.78 11.14 6.74
N PHE A 118 -5.31 10.77 5.57
CA PHE A 118 -5.90 11.73 4.65
C PHE A 118 -7.40 11.93 4.82
N ASN A 119 -8.13 10.92 5.32
CA ASN A 119 -9.57 11.07 5.50
C ASN A 119 -9.88 12.04 6.64
N GLY A 120 -10.49 13.17 6.30
CA GLY A 120 -10.79 14.24 7.23
C GLY A 120 -9.66 15.27 7.37
N MET A 121 -8.56 15.14 6.65
CA MET A 121 -7.48 16.12 6.67
C MET A 121 -7.94 17.43 6.02
N ASN A 122 -7.74 18.55 6.70
CA ASN A 122 -7.98 19.88 6.14
C ASN A 122 -6.76 20.32 5.33
N LEU A 123 -6.97 20.59 4.04
CA LEU A 123 -5.95 21.14 3.15
C LEU A 123 -6.11 22.66 3.13
N ASP A 124 -5.09 23.34 3.66
CA ASP A 124 -5.10 24.77 3.96
C ASP A 124 -5.60 25.61 2.77
N GLY A 125 -6.73 26.29 2.94
CA GLY A 125 -7.39 27.12 1.93
C GLY A 125 -8.15 26.38 0.81
N ILE A 126 -8.06 25.05 0.72
CA ILE A 126 -8.71 24.25 -0.35
C ILE A 126 -9.98 23.58 0.16
N GLY A 127 -9.95 23.00 1.36
CA GLY A 127 -11.06 22.27 1.96
C GLY A 127 -10.64 20.93 2.55
N GLN A 128 -11.61 20.14 2.99
CA GLN A 128 -11.35 18.84 3.63
C GLN A 128 -11.30 17.72 2.61
N LEU A 129 -10.25 16.89 2.67
CA LEU A 129 -10.17 15.65 1.91
C LEU A 129 -11.02 14.57 2.59
N GLN A 130 -11.94 13.96 1.85
CA GLN A 130 -12.94 13.05 2.39
C GLN A 130 -13.01 11.77 1.58
N PHE A 131 -13.02 10.63 2.28
CA PHE A 131 -13.36 9.33 1.72
C PHE A 131 -14.78 8.96 2.17
N ASN A 132 -15.79 9.54 1.51
CA ASN A 132 -17.20 9.43 1.92
C ASN A 132 -18.14 9.34 0.72
N GLN A 133 -18.79 8.18 0.54
CA GLN A 133 -19.70 7.93 -0.58
C GLN A 133 -21.00 8.77 -0.53
N SER A 134 -21.40 9.24 0.66
CA SER A 134 -22.55 10.14 0.80
C SER A 134 -22.25 11.55 0.26
N VAL A 135 -20.96 11.93 0.21
CA VAL A 135 -20.49 13.23 -0.27
C VAL A 135 -20.30 13.19 -1.78
N ASP A 136 -19.71 12.10 -2.27
CA ASP A 136 -19.53 11.82 -3.69
C ASP A 136 -19.50 10.30 -3.91
N PRO A 137 -20.37 9.75 -4.79
CA PRO A 137 -20.49 8.30 -4.99
C PRO A 137 -19.24 7.66 -5.60
N TYR A 138 -18.33 8.45 -6.19
CA TYR A 138 -17.10 7.97 -6.79
C TYR A 138 -15.98 7.76 -5.75
N CYS A 139 -16.21 8.07 -4.46
CA CYS A 139 -15.31 7.74 -3.37
C CYS A 139 -15.23 6.23 -3.14
N VAL A 140 -14.25 5.58 -3.76
CA VAL A 140 -14.05 4.13 -3.67
C VAL A 140 -12.58 3.78 -3.75
N SER A 141 -12.20 2.69 -3.09
CA SER A 141 -10.90 2.06 -3.28
C SER A 141 -11.08 0.77 -4.07
N THR A 142 -10.35 0.64 -5.18
CA THR A 142 -10.41 -0.53 -6.06
C THR A 142 -9.01 -1.08 -6.30
N GLN A 143 -8.88 -2.40 -6.38
CA GLN A 143 -7.64 -3.06 -6.74
C GLN A 143 -7.51 -3.12 -8.27
N TYR A 144 -7.33 -1.95 -8.89
CA TYR A 144 -7.30 -1.81 -10.36
C TYR A 144 -5.90 -2.05 -10.95
N LEU A 145 -4.84 -1.76 -10.17
CA LEU A 145 -3.46 -1.97 -10.57
C LEU A 145 -3.07 -3.42 -10.32
N TRP A 146 -3.20 -4.25 -11.35
CA TRP A 146 -2.71 -5.63 -11.34
C TRP A 146 -2.10 -5.96 -12.70
N ASN A 147 -0.77 -6.06 -12.77
CA ASN A 147 -0.10 -6.52 -13.99
C ASN A 147 0.29 -8.01 -13.95
N SER A 148 -0.20 -8.77 -12.95
CA SER A 148 0.08 -10.20 -12.68
C SER A 148 1.56 -10.59 -12.59
N ARG A 149 2.52 -9.66 -12.74
CA ARG A 149 3.91 -10.00 -13.03
C ARG A 149 4.93 -9.27 -12.18
N ALA A 150 4.69 -8.02 -11.82
CA ALA A 150 5.65 -7.20 -11.09
C ALA A 150 5.03 -6.31 -10.02
N TYR A 151 3.87 -5.70 -10.27
CA TYR A 151 3.27 -4.73 -9.37
C TYR A 151 1.79 -4.99 -9.16
N TYR A 152 1.34 -4.76 -7.93
CA TYR A 152 -0.06 -4.75 -7.57
C TYR A 152 -0.36 -3.62 -6.58
N GLY A 153 -1.60 -3.15 -6.56
CA GLY A 153 -1.93 -1.97 -5.77
C GLY A 153 -3.41 -1.62 -5.68
N HIS A 154 -3.69 -0.55 -4.95
CA HIS A 154 -5.03 0.02 -4.79
C HIS A 154 -5.06 1.43 -5.38
N THR A 155 -6.12 1.72 -6.13
CA THR A 155 -6.48 3.06 -6.58
C THR A 155 -7.59 3.55 -5.66
N THR A 156 -7.32 4.58 -4.87
CA THR A 156 -8.26 5.15 -3.90
C THR A 156 -8.68 6.53 -4.33
N ARG A 157 -9.96 6.72 -4.60
CA ARG A 157 -10.53 8.04 -4.92
C ARG A 157 -11.09 8.68 -3.67
N MET A 158 -10.61 9.88 -3.38
CA MET A 158 -11.12 10.77 -2.34
C MET A 158 -11.68 12.04 -3.00
N VAL A 159 -12.53 12.76 -2.28
CA VAL A 159 -13.13 13.99 -2.76
C VAL A 159 -12.76 15.17 -1.87
N ILE A 160 -12.53 16.32 -2.49
CA ILE A 160 -12.48 17.61 -1.82
C ILE A 160 -13.67 18.41 -2.37
N LYS A 161 -14.51 18.93 -1.47
CA LYS A 161 -15.52 19.92 -1.87
C LYS A 161 -14.89 21.30 -1.92
N MET A 162 -15.14 22.00 -3.01
CA MET A 162 -14.68 23.37 -3.22
C MET A 162 -15.87 24.23 -3.60
N SER A 163 -15.92 25.46 -3.08
CA SER A 163 -16.99 26.41 -3.38
C SER A 163 -16.45 27.84 -3.28
N GLY A 164 -16.94 28.71 -4.15
CA GLY A 164 -16.63 30.15 -4.11
C GLY A 164 -17.45 30.93 -3.08
N ALA A 165 -18.60 30.39 -2.66
CA ALA A 165 -19.29 30.86 -1.46
C ALA A 165 -18.62 30.16 -0.28
N SER A 166 -18.01 30.88 0.66
CA SER A 166 -17.44 30.26 1.85
C SER A 166 -18.31 30.58 3.07
N THR A 167 -18.49 29.61 3.97
CA THR A 167 -19.11 29.81 5.29
C THR A 167 -18.12 30.31 6.35
N SER A 168 -16.82 30.36 6.06
CA SER A 168 -15.77 30.76 7.00
C SER A 168 -14.71 31.62 6.30
N PRO A 169 -14.24 32.74 6.89
CA PRO A 169 -13.29 33.64 6.25
C PRO A 169 -11.93 32.99 5.84
N ASN A 170 -11.67 31.74 6.24
CA ASN A 170 -10.42 31.03 5.98
C ASN A 170 -10.53 29.76 5.09
N PHE A 171 -11.71 29.27 4.64
CA PHE A 171 -11.80 27.93 4.01
C PHE A 171 -12.89 27.77 2.92
N GLY A 172 -12.68 26.86 1.96
CA GLY A 172 -13.74 26.33 1.08
C GLY A 172 -14.80 25.49 1.86
N TYR A 173 -15.94 25.19 1.22
CA TYR A 173 -17.03 24.38 1.82
C TYR A 173 -16.64 22.97 2.21
#